data_AF-A0A1X1R8B3-F1
#
_entry.id   AF-A0A1X1R8B3-F1
#
_cell.length_a   1.000
_cell.length_b   1.000
_cell.length_c   1.000
_cell.angle_alpha   90.00
_cell.angle_beta   90.00
_cell.angle_gamma   90.00
#
_symmetry.space_group_name_H-M   'P 1'
#
loop_
_entity.id
_entity.type
_entity.pdbx_description
1 polymer ?
#
loop_
_entity_poly.entity_id
_entity_poly.type
_entity_poly.pdbx_seq_one_letter_code
_entity_poly.pdbx_strand_id
1 'polypeptide(L)'
;MTANRTPRTAMIAAALALTMCGCTRVVDSGEPSTVPSPASTAAPISELQVNDLLSKRAGHGDGDLFSVVDPERCAGAAREVDPPLLQSLGPLTSTGGHWMTEVGRTVVEEMVAVYPSGFDPVAAMRSTRATIESCVGTTITVTTLDGDVDPFEVQAGAESPTAVLWALRNPDWNCDNAFVAAHNAAIEITTCSRSGGHDVAALAEQARQRIEALANVVA
;
A
#
# COMPACT_ATOMS: atom_id res chain seq x y z
N MET A 1 77.55 -23.56 48.06
CA MET A 1 76.65 -22.40 48.13
C MET A 1 75.27 -22.84 47.69
N THR A 2 74.35 -22.89 48.66
CA THR A 2 72.87 -22.78 48.57
C THR A 2 72.14 -23.41 47.39
N ALA A 3 71.42 -24.51 47.65
CA ALA A 3 70.07 -24.74 47.14
C ALA A 3 69.40 -25.87 47.94
N ASN A 4 68.62 -25.49 48.95
CA ASN A 4 67.85 -26.37 49.82
C ASN A 4 66.65 -26.93 49.03
N ARG A 5 66.56 -28.27 48.93
CA ARG A 5 65.38 -28.99 48.45
C ARG A 5 64.55 -29.42 49.65
N THR A 6 63.34 -28.90 49.76
CA THR A 6 62.36 -29.24 50.81
C THR A 6 61.58 -30.51 50.43
N PRO A 7 61.38 -31.47 51.35
CA PRO A 7 60.52 -32.64 51.12
C PRO A 7 59.11 -32.49 51.74
N ARG A 8 58.11 -32.88 50.93
CA ARG A 8 56.96 -33.79 51.18
C ARG A 8 56.25 -33.86 52.57
N THR A 9 54.95 -33.54 52.52
CA THR A 9 53.73 -34.22 53.09
C THR A 9 53.38 -34.20 54.59
N ALA A 10 52.17 -33.68 54.89
CA ALA A 10 51.10 -34.29 55.72
C ALA A 10 49.78 -33.48 55.47
N MET A 11 48.70 -34.05 54.88
CA MET A 11 47.50 -34.63 55.55
C MET A 11 46.80 -33.66 56.54
N ILE A 12 45.48 -33.34 56.55
CA ILE A 12 44.23 -34.01 56.14
C ILE A 12 43.06 -32.98 56.17
N ALA A 13 42.11 -33.16 55.23
CA ALA A 13 40.64 -32.93 55.20
C ALA A 13 39.92 -31.73 55.86
N ALA A 14 39.00 -31.15 55.07
CA ALA A 14 37.53 -30.99 55.30
C ALA A 14 37.02 -29.78 54.48
N ALA A 15 35.85 -29.70 53.86
CA ALA A 15 34.79 -30.61 53.43
C ALA A 15 33.97 -29.82 52.38
N LEU A 16 33.34 -30.53 51.44
CA LEU A 16 32.43 -30.02 50.42
C LEU A 16 31.21 -29.30 51.04
N ALA A 17 30.81 -28.16 50.44
CA ALA A 17 29.41 -27.74 50.37
C ALA A 17 29.15 -26.93 49.09
N LEU A 18 28.59 -27.60 48.08
CA LEU A 18 27.90 -26.96 46.95
C LEU A 18 26.61 -26.31 47.47
N THR A 19 26.37 -25.05 47.12
CA THR A 19 25.02 -24.46 47.15
C THR A 19 24.78 -23.73 45.84
N MET A 20 24.07 -24.41 44.93
CA MET A 20 23.42 -23.79 43.78
C MET A 20 22.23 -22.98 44.31
N CYS A 21 22.28 -21.65 44.24
CA CYS A 21 21.09 -20.82 44.38
C CYS A 21 20.35 -20.76 43.04
N GLY A 22 19.47 -21.73 42.81
CA GLY A 22 18.44 -21.62 41.78
C GLY A 22 17.32 -20.71 42.28
N CYS A 23 17.19 -19.52 41.71
CA CYS A 23 16.00 -18.69 41.92
C CYS A 23 14.85 -19.28 41.09
N THR A 24 14.00 -20.10 41.71
CA THR A 24 12.68 -20.39 41.15
C THR A 24 11.83 -19.13 41.30
N ARG A 25 11.73 -18.32 40.24
CA ARG A 25 10.66 -17.32 40.17
C ARG A 25 9.35 -18.09 40.03
N VAL A 26 8.56 -18.07 41.11
CA VAL A 26 7.14 -18.42 41.09
C VAL A 26 6.48 -17.52 40.05
N VAL A 27 5.95 -18.15 38.99
CA VAL A 27 5.04 -17.46 38.06
C VAL A 27 3.74 -17.31 38.82
N ASP A 28 3.50 -16.09 39.29
CA ASP A 28 2.21 -15.71 39.83
C ASP A 28 1.20 -15.83 38.67
N SER A 29 0.17 -16.65 38.86
CA SER A 29 -0.93 -16.81 37.92
C SER A 29 -1.76 -15.52 37.93
N GLY A 30 -1.25 -14.48 37.28
CA GLY A 30 -1.97 -13.24 37.07
C GLY A 30 -3.20 -13.50 36.22
N GLU A 31 -4.35 -13.08 36.73
CA GLU A 31 -5.59 -12.91 35.96
C GLU A 31 -5.28 -12.24 34.61
N PRO A 32 -6.00 -12.60 33.52
CA PRO A 32 -5.79 -11.97 32.23
C PRO A 32 -6.08 -10.48 32.36
N SER A 33 -5.02 -9.69 32.47
CA SER A 33 -5.10 -8.24 32.33
C SER A 33 -5.51 -7.97 30.89
N THR A 34 -6.81 -7.71 30.69
CA THR A 34 -7.33 -7.01 29.52
C THR A 34 -6.80 -5.59 29.54
N VAL A 35 -5.50 -5.44 29.28
CA VAL A 35 -4.96 -4.18 28.77
C VAL A 35 -5.63 -4.02 27.41
N PRO A 36 -6.40 -2.94 27.16
CA PRO A 36 -6.87 -2.63 25.82
C PRO A 36 -5.63 -2.56 24.93
N SER A 37 -5.51 -3.47 23.96
CA SER A 37 -4.45 -3.38 22.97
C SER A 37 -4.53 -1.99 22.37
N PRO A 38 -3.42 -1.22 22.27
CA PRO A 38 -3.46 0.08 21.62
C PRO A 38 -4.12 -0.11 20.26
N ALA A 39 -5.19 0.63 19.99
CA ALA A 39 -5.89 0.56 18.71
C ALA A 39 -4.83 0.66 17.61
N SER A 40 -4.77 -0.35 16.74
CA SER A 40 -3.79 -0.38 15.66
C SER A 40 -3.85 0.94 14.90
N THR A 41 -2.69 1.57 14.67
CA THR A 41 -2.60 2.83 13.94
C THR A 41 -3.27 2.71 12.57
N ALA A 42 -3.12 1.54 11.92
CA ALA A 42 -3.86 1.12 10.74
C ALA A 42 -4.95 0.11 11.13
N ALA A 43 -6.22 0.46 10.96
CA ALA A 43 -7.35 -0.46 11.18
C ALA A 43 -8.53 -0.07 10.27
N PRO A 44 -9.32 -1.05 9.77
CA PRO A 44 -9.17 -2.49 9.98
C PRO A 44 -8.01 -3.12 9.19
N ILE A 45 -7.55 -2.54 8.09
CA ILE A 45 -6.51 -3.14 7.24
C ILE A 45 -5.13 -2.73 7.75
N SER A 46 -4.24 -3.70 7.96
CA SER A 46 -2.86 -3.48 8.41
C SER A 46 -1.95 -3.03 7.25
N GLU A 47 -0.90 -2.26 7.57
CA GLU A 47 0.17 -1.91 6.63
C GLU A 47 0.82 -3.15 6.00
N LEU A 48 0.88 -4.26 6.73
CA LEU A 48 1.44 -5.53 6.25
C LEU A 48 0.59 -6.18 5.14
N GLN A 49 -0.66 -5.75 4.98
CA GLN A 49 -1.61 -6.28 4.00
C GLN A 49 -1.70 -5.40 2.74
N VAL A 50 -0.86 -4.36 2.59
CA VAL A 50 -0.95 -3.43 1.47
C VAL A 50 -0.82 -4.13 0.11
N ASN A 51 0.01 -5.17 -0.01
CA ASN A 51 0.14 -5.95 -1.24
C ASN A 51 -1.12 -6.79 -1.55
N ASP A 52 -1.92 -7.14 -0.55
CA ASP A 52 -3.15 -7.91 -0.74
C ASP A 52 -4.28 -7.06 -1.36
N LEU A 53 -4.10 -5.73 -1.43
CA LEU A 53 -5.01 -4.80 -2.12
C LEU A 53 -4.84 -4.83 -3.65
N LEU A 54 -3.68 -5.26 -4.15
CA LEU A 54 -3.43 -5.41 -5.58
C LEU A 54 -4.27 -6.56 -6.15
N SER A 55 -4.57 -6.51 -7.46
CA SER A 55 -5.18 -7.66 -8.10
C SER A 55 -4.20 -8.84 -8.10
N LYS A 56 -4.73 -10.08 -8.11
CA LYS A 56 -3.90 -11.29 -8.19
C LYS A 56 -3.10 -11.41 -9.49
N ARG A 57 -3.41 -10.59 -10.50
CA ARG A 57 -2.70 -10.54 -11.77
C ARG A 57 -1.51 -9.62 -11.72
N ALA A 58 -1.55 -8.61 -10.84
CA ALA A 58 -0.46 -7.66 -10.69
C ALA A 58 0.82 -8.41 -10.34
N GLY A 59 1.84 -8.20 -11.17
CA GLY A 59 3.20 -8.54 -10.81
C GLY A 59 3.68 -7.66 -9.67
N HIS A 60 4.77 -8.07 -9.02
CA HIS A 60 5.49 -7.16 -8.13
C HIS A 60 6.39 -6.29 -9.02
N GLY A 61 6.20 -4.97 -8.97
CA GLY A 61 6.96 -3.99 -9.74
C GLY A 61 6.08 -3.12 -10.63
N ASP A 62 6.60 -1.93 -10.91
CA ASP A 62 5.93 -0.88 -11.67
C ASP A 62 6.12 -1.10 -13.18
N GLY A 63 5.13 -0.69 -13.98
CA GLY A 63 5.23 -0.57 -15.43
C GLY A 63 5.96 0.70 -15.88
N ASP A 64 5.73 1.13 -17.12
CA ASP A 64 6.16 2.44 -17.59
C ASP A 64 5.18 3.53 -17.10
N LEU A 65 5.30 3.86 -15.82
CA LEU A 65 4.37 4.74 -15.12
C LEU A 65 4.43 6.18 -15.64
N PHE A 66 3.29 6.88 -15.57
CA PHE A 66 3.22 8.31 -15.78
C PHE A 66 3.89 9.06 -14.61
N SER A 67 5.04 9.68 -14.88
CA SER A 67 5.94 10.24 -13.85
C SER A 67 5.83 11.76 -13.68
N VAL A 68 5.51 12.49 -14.75
CA VAL A 68 5.32 13.94 -14.74
C VAL A 68 4.03 14.29 -15.45
N VAL A 69 3.30 15.29 -14.95
CA VAL A 69 2.09 15.84 -15.58
C VAL A 69 2.17 17.35 -15.66
N ASP A 70 2.07 17.91 -16.86
CA ASP A 70 1.88 19.35 -17.07
C ASP A 70 0.45 19.61 -17.59
N PRO A 71 -0.31 20.54 -17.01
CA PRO A 71 0.00 21.34 -15.84
C PRO A 71 -0.06 20.56 -14.52
N GLU A 72 0.85 20.83 -13.59
CA GLU A 72 0.96 20.13 -12.29
C GLU A 72 -0.33 20.16 -11.47
N ARG A 73 -1.17 21.19 -11.63
CA ARG A 73 -2.50 21.26 -10.97
C ARG A 73 -3.42 20.08 -11.33
N CYS A 74 -3.13 19.39 -12.44
CA CYS A 74 -3.84 18.21 -12.91
C CYS A 74 -3.04 16.91 -12.74
N ALA A 75 -1.95 16.92 -11.96
CA ALA A 75 -1.19 15.71 -11.69
C ALA A 75 -2.05 14.60 -11.07
N GLY A 76 -3.04 14.94 -10.25
CA GLY A 76 -3.99 13.96 -9.71
C GLY A 76 -4.89 13.28 -10.74
N ALA A 77 -4.92 13.72 -12.00
CA ALA A 77 -5.69 13.06 -13.05
C ALA A 77 -4.89 11.98 -13.79
N ALA A 78 -3.56 11.90 -13.62
CA ALA A 78 -2.73 11.03 -14.45
C ALA A 78 -1.40 10.57 -13.84
N ARG A 79 -0.84 11.24 -12.82
CA ARG A 79 0.50 10.86 -12.31
C ARG A 79 0.40 9.60 -11.45
N GLU A 80 1.16 8.59 -11.83
CA GLU A 80 1.17 7.26 -11.22
C GLU A 80 2.39 7.05 -10.31
N VAL A 81 3.51 7.73 -10.58
CA VAL A 81 4.63 7.84 -9.64
C VAL A 81 4.24 8.80 -8.52
N ASP A 82 4.36 8.36 -7.26
CA ASP A 82 3.92 9.10 -6.09
C ASP A 82 2.52 9.72 -6.30
N PRO A 83 1.50 8.87 -6.50
CA PRO A 83 0.23 9.26 -7.09
C PRO A 83 -0.50 10.27 -6.19
N PRO A 84 -0.77 11.51 -6.66
CA PRO A 84 -1.30 12.57 -5.80
C PRO A 84 -2.62 12.23 -5.11
N LEU A 85 -3.49 11.46 -5.77
CA LEU A 85 -4.77 11.05 -5.21
C LEU A 85 -4.63 10.14 -4.00
N LEU A 86 -3.51 9.41 -3.87
CA LEU A 86 -3.23 8.57 -2.71
C LEU A 86 -2.31 9.26 -1.72
N GLN A 87 -1.21 9.87 -2.20
CA GLN A 87 -0.15 10.42 -1.35
C GLN A 87 -0.59 11.66 -0.57
N SER A 88 -1.42 12.52 -1.17
CA SER A 88 -1.94 13.72 -0.48
C SER A 88 -2.84 13.40 0.72
N LEU A 89 -3.35 12.17 0.80
CA LEU A 89 -4.19 11.68 1.88
C LEU A 89 -3.39 11.14 3.08
N GLY A 90 -2.06 11.13 3.01
CA GLY A 90 -1.17 10.73 4.11
C GLY A 90 -1.24 9.23 4.43
N PRO A 91 -0.93 8.34 3.48
CA PRO A 91 -0.92 6.90 3.73
C PRO A 91 0.17 6.53 4.73
N LEU A 92 -0.06 5.45 5.47
CA LEU A 92 0.98 4.80 6.28
C LEU A 92 1.93 3.98 5.40
N THR A 93 1.36 3.34 4.37
CA THR A 93 2.11 2.59 3.36
C THR A 93 1.34 2.59 2.04
N SER A 94 2.07 2.48 0.94
CA SER A 94 1.54 2.35 -0.41
C SER A 94 2.43 1.46 -1.26
N THR A 95 1.85 0.85 -2.28
CA THR A 95 2.60 0.07 -3.28
C THR A 95 1.91 0.17 -4.64
N GLY A 96 2.63 -0.22 -5.69
CA GLY A 96 2.15 -0.30 -7.07
C GLY A 96 2.16 -1.73 -7.58
N GLY A 97 1.39 -1.99 -8.63
CA GLY A 97 1.42 -3.25 -9.35
C GLY A 97 0.96 -3.08 -10.79
N HIS A 98 1.69 -3.75 -11.68
CA HIS A 98 1.46 -3.71 -13.11
C HIS A 98 1.01 -5.08 -13.63
N TRP A 99 0.09 -5.09 -14.60
CA TRP A 99 -0.17 -6.26 -15.43
C TRP A 99 -0.74 -5.89 -16.79
N MET A 100 -0.67 -6.84 -17.72
CA MET A 100 -1.24 -6.72 -19.06
C MET A 100 -2.18 -7.88 -19.35
N THR A 101 -3.12 -7.69 -20.27
CA THR A 101 -3.84 -8.85 -20.82
C THR A 101 -2.95 -9.75 -21.67
N GLU A 102 -3.36 -11.01 -21.81
CA GLU A 102 -2.63 -12.03 -22.58
C GLU A 102 -2.30 -11.63 -24.01
N VAL A 103 -3.04 -10.68 -24.60
CA VAL A 103 -2.80 -10.19 -25.96
C VAL A 103 -1.99 -8.88 -25.98
N GLY A 104 -1.48 -8.42 -24.82
CA GLY A 104 -0.70 -7.19 -24.65
C GLY A 104 -1.45 -5.93 -25.10
N ARG A 105 -2.77 -6.01 -25.28
CA ARG A 105 -3.57 -4.94 -25.89
C ARG A 105 -3.95 -3.86 -24.89
N THR A 106 -3.94 -4.19 -23.60
CA THR A 106 -4.26 -3.27 -22.52
C THR A 106 -3.27 -3.44 -21.39
N VAL A 107 -2.70 -2.31 -20.97
CA VAL A 107 -1.89 -2.18 -19.76
C VAL A 107 -2.79 -1.76 -18.61
N VAL A 108 -2.54 -2.32 -17.42
CA VAL A 108 -3.23 -1.97 -16.19
C VAL A 108 -2.20 -1.67 -15.11
N GLU A 109 -2.30 -0.46 -14.56
CA GLU A 109 -1.57 -0.03 -13.37
C GLU A 109 -2.53 0.06 -12.19
N GLU A 110 -2.12 -0.46 -11.04
CA GLU A 110 -2.85 -0.38 -9.78
C GLU A 110 -1.93 0.24 -8.72
N MET A 111 -2.31 1.40 -8.18
CA MET A 111 -1.65 2.01 -7.04
C MET A 111 -2.56 1.87 -5.83
N VAL A 112 -2.03 1.38 -4.71
CA VAL A 112 -2.82 1.06 -3.53
C VAL A 112 -2.19 1.64 -2.28
N ALA A 113 -3.03 2.01 -1.31
CA ALA A 113 -2.57 2.61 -0.07
C ALA A 113 -3.42 2.19 1.13
N VAL A 114 -2.74 2.06 2.28
CA VAL A 114 -3.36 1.87 3.60
C VAL A 114 -3.12 3.12 4.44
N TYR A 115 -4.16 3.57 5.12
CA TYR A 115 -4.23 4.81 5.88
C TYR A 115 -4.43 4.53 7.38
N PRO A 116 -4.24 5.56 8.23
CA PRO A 116 -4.60 5.46 9.63
C PRO A 116 -6.09 5.13 9.84
N SER A 117 -6.42 4.59 11.02
CA SER A 117 -7.79 4.18 11.39
C SER A 117 -8.84 5.31 11.38
N GLY A 118 -8.40 6.58 11.37
CA GLY A 118 -9.28 7.75 11.23
C GLY A 118 -9.51 8.21 9.78
N PHE A 119 -9.05 7.46 8.78
CA PHE A 119 -9.26 7.79 7.38
C PHE A 119 -10.76 7.86 7.03
N ASP A 120 -11.16 8.92 6.32
CA ASP A 120 -12.52 9.10 5.84
C ASP A 120 -12.57 8.79 4.33
N PRO A 121 -12.98 7.57 3.95
CA PRO A 121 -13.06 7.19 2.54
C PRO A 121 -14.09 8.03 1.77
N VAL A 122 -15.16 8.50 2.41
CA VAL A 122 -16.17 9.34 1.75
C VAL A 122 -15.60 10.73 1.44
N ALA A 123 -14.83 11.31 2.36
CA ALA A 123 -14.11 12.55 2.11
C ALA A 123 -13.04 12.37 1.02
N ALA A 124 -12.31 11.26 1.02
CA ALA A 124 -11.33 10.94 -0.03
C ALA A 124 -12.00 10.89 -1.42
N MET A 125 -13.10 10.13 -1.56
CA MET A 125 -13.86 10.04 -2.81
C MET A 125 -14.36 11.41 -3.28
N ARG A 126 -14.83 12.26 -2.37
CA ARG A 126 -15.28 13.62 -2.68
C ARG A 126 -14.13 14.51 -3.14
N SER A 127 -12.99 14.44 -2.46
CA SER A 127 -11.78 15.19 -2.83
C SER A 127 -11.28 14.80 -4.20
N THR A 128 -11.18 13.49 -4.48
CA THR A 128 -10.81 12.97 -5.79
C THR A 128 -11.76 13.48 -6.88
N ARG A 129 -13.08 13.38 -6.67
CA ARG A 129 -14.06 13.88 -7.63
C ARG A 129 -13.83 15.37 -7.94
N ALA A 130 -13.64 16.21 -6.92
CA ALA A 130 -13.38 17.63 -7.11
C ALA A 130 -12.08 17.91 -7.88
N THR A 131 -11.00 17.16 -7.58
CA THR A 131 -9.73 17.25 -8.31
C THR A 131 -9.93 16.93 -9.79
N ILE A 132 -10.58 15.81 -10.11
CA ILE A 132 -10.84 15.40 -11.49
C ILE A 132 -11.74 16.40 -12.21
N GLU A 133 -12.86 16.81 -11.60
CA GLU A 133 -13.79 17.80 -12.17
C GLU A 133 -13.08 19.11 -12.53
N SER A 134 -12.09 19.53 -11.73
CA SER A 134 -11.31 20.75 -12.01
C SER A 134 -10.39 20.63 -13.24
N CYS A 135 -10.12 19.40 -13.70
CA CYS A 135 -9.25 19.09 -14.82
C CYS A 135 -9.99 18.67 -16.09
N VAL A 136 -11.27 18.28 -16.01
CA VAL A 136 -12.09 17.92 -17.18
C VAL A 136 -12.04 19.03 -18.24
N GLY A 137 -11.81 18.63 -19.50
CA GLY A 137 -11.67 19.53 -20.64
C GLY A 137 -10.28 20.18 -20.78
N THR A 138 -9.35 19.91 -19.86
CA THR A 138 -7.96 20.36 -19.97
C THR A 138 -7.14 19.33 -20.76
N THR A 139 -6.32 19.80 -21.69
CA THR A 139 -5.22 18.99 -22.23
C THR A 139 -4.06 18.99 -21.24
N ILE A 140 -3.66 17.80 -20.83
CA ILE A 140 -2.46 17.55 -20.03
C ILE A 140 -1.37 16.93 -20.93
N THR A 141 -0.12 17.08 -20.54
CA THR A 141 1.02 16.37 -21.10
C THR A 141 1.59 15.49 -20.00
N VAL A 142 1.69 14.18 -20.26
CA VAL A 142 2.36 13.22 -19.37
C VAL A 142 3.74 12.91 -19.91
N THR A 143 4.68 12.68 -19.01
CA THR A 143 5.97 12.05 -19.30
C THR A 143 6.04 10.72 -18.58
N THR A 144 6.34 9.64 -19.30
CA THR A 144 6.47 8.29 -18.71
C THR A 144 7.84 8.11 -18.04
N LEU A 145 8.11 6.96 -17.42
CA LEU A 145 9.42 6.65 -16.84
C LEU A 145 10.48 6.40 -17.93
N ASP A 146 10.07 5.85 -19.07
CA ASP A 146 10.91 5.66 -20.25
C ASP A 146 11.17 6.97 -21.01
N GLY A 147 10.50 8.06 -20.62
CA GLY A 147 10.71 9.40 -21.15
C GLY A 147 9.85 9.75 -22.36
N ASP A 148 8.87 8.91 -22.70
CA ASP A 148 7.86 9.22 -23.71
C ASP A 148 6.98 10.36 -23.22
N VAL A 149 6.54 11.23 -24.15
CA VAL A 149 5.78 12.44 -23.84
C VAL A 149 4.52 12.47 -24.67
N ASP A 150 3.37 12.34 -24.02
CA ASP A 150 2.08 12.21 -24.68
C ASP A 150 1.07 13.24 -24.17
N PRO A 151 0.34 13.92 -25.07
CA PRO A 151 -0.78 14.75 -24.68
C PRO A 151 -2.02 13.89 -24.44
N PHE A 152 -2.85 14.25 -23.46
CA PHE A 152 -4.17 13.68 -23.26
C PHE A 152 -5.19 14.77 -22.93
N GLU A 153 -6.41 14.62 -23.44
CA GLU A 153 -7.57 15.37 -22.94
C GLU A 153 -8.18 14.62 -21.75
N VAL A 154 -8.36 15.33 -20.63
CA VAL A 154 -9.07 14.79 -19.47
C VAL A 154 -10.57 14.86 -19.70
N GLN A 155 -11.27 13.74 -19.55
CA GLN A 155 -12.71 13.63 -19.73
C GLN A 155 -13.38 13.03 -18.49
N ALA A 156 -14.61 13.48 -18.23
CA ALA A 156 -15.43 12.88 -17.19
C ALA A 156 -15.78 11.43 -17.55
N GLY A 157 -15.71 10.54 -16.56
CA GLY A 157 -16.17 9.16 -16.69
C GLY A 157 -17.66 9.02 -16.43
N ALA A 158 -18.17 7.79 -16.52
CA ALA A 158 -19.53 7.48 -16.13
C ALA A 158 -19.72 7.68 -14.62
N GLU A 159 -20.92 8.10 -14.20
CA GLU A 159 -21.27 8.14 -12.79
C GLU A 159 -21.22 6.74 -12.18
N SER A 160 -20.61 6.63 -11.00
CA SER A 160 -20.52 5.39 -10.23
C SER A 160 -20.83 5.65 -8.77
N PRO A 161 -21.62 4.78 -8.11
CA PRO A 161 -21.89 4.89 -6.68
C PRO A 161 -20.70 4.49 -5.81
N THR A 162 -19.74 3.76 -6.38
CA THR A 162 -18.65 3.10 -5.64
C THR A 162 -17.26 3.57 -6.06
N ALA A 163 -17.16 4.37 -7.13
CA ALA A 163 -15.90 4.82 -7.69
C ALA A 163 -16.00 6.26 -8.23
N VAL A 164 -14.86 6.94 -8.33
CA VAL A 164 -14.70 8.11 -9.20
C VAL A 164 -14.06 7.61 -10.47
N LEU A 165 -14.73 7.84 -11.62
CA LEU A 165 -14.27 7.37 -12.92
C LEU A 165 -13.93 8.57 -13.82
N TRP A 166 -12.85 8.46 -14.58
CA TRP A 166 -12.47 9.46 -15.57
C TRP A 166 -11.64 8.84 -16.69
N ALA A 167 -11.41 9.63 -17.72
CA ALA A 167 -10.76 9.21 -18.94
C ALA A 167 -9.64 10.18 -19.32
N LEU A 168 -8.57 9.63 -19.86
CA LEU A 168 -7.54 10.37 -20.58
C LEU A 168 -7.63 9.93 -22.05
N ARG A 169 -7.81 10.89 -22.95
CA ARG A 169 -8.00 10.61 -24.38
C ARG A 169 -6.90 11.18 -25.23
N ASN A 170 -6.36 10.33 -26.09
CA ASN A 170 -5.42 10.67 -27.13
C ASN A 170 -5.76 9.82 -28.38
N PRO A 171 -5.55 10.33 -29.60
CA PRO A 171 -5.82 9.59 -30.84
C PRO A 171 -5.26 8.16 -30.90
N ASP A 172 -4.12 7.89 -30.27
CA ASP A 172 -3.38 6.63 -30.42
C ASP A 172 -3.40 5.73 -29.18
N TRP A 173 -3.56 6.33 -27.99
CA TRP A 173 -3.52 5.65 -26.71
C TRP A 173 -4.57 6.29 -25.79
N ASN A 174 -5.43 5.50 -25.17
CA ASN A 174 -6.52 6.00 -24.35
C ASN A 174 -6.49 5.29 -23.02
N CYS A 175 -6.63 6.04 -21.93
CA CYS A 175 -6.64 5.51 -20.58
C CYS A 175 -7.99 5.73 -19.90
N ASP A 176 -8.51 4.70 -19.26
CA ASP A 176 -9.68 4.74 -18.40
C ASP A 176 -9.24 4.51 -16.97
N ASN A 177 -9.65 5.41 -16.07
CA ASN A 177 -9.16 5.48 -14.72
C ASN A 177 -10.28 5.34 -13.71
N ALA A 178 -9.93 4.80 -12.54
CA ALA A 178 -10.83 4.69 -11.42
C ALA A 178 -10.10 4.96 -10.10
N PHE A 179 -10.81 5.59 -9.17
CA PHE A 179 -10.42 5.71 -7.79
C PHE A 179 -11.52 5.14 -6.90
N VAL A 180 -11.14 4.29 -5.96
CA VAL A 180 -12.03 3.70 -4.96
C VAL A 180 -11.39 3.80 -3.58
N ALA A 181 -12.21 4.13 -2.58
CA ALA A 181 -11.79 4.14 -1.18
C ALA A 181 -12.87 3.50 -0.30
N ALA A 182 -12.45 2.71 0.67
CA ALA A 182 -13.31 2.10 1.68
C ALA A 182 -12.49 1.76 2.94
N HIS A 183 -13.13 1.70 4.10
CA HIS A 183 -12.46 1.47 5.39
C HIS A 183 -11.27 2.42 5.56
N ASN A 184 -10.05 1.91 5.75
CA ASN A 184 -8.80 2.68 5.82
C ASN A 184 -7.89 2.43 4.60
N ALA A 185 -8.44 2.18 3.42
CA ALA A 185 -7.67 1.94 2.21
C ALA A 185 -8.24 2.67 0.98
N ALA A 186 -7.38 2.93 0.01
CA ALA A 186 -7.76 3.44 -1.31
C ALA A 186 -6.93 2.81 -2.41
N ILE A 187 -7.51 2.75 -3.60
CA ILE A 187 -6.93 2.14 -4.79
C ILE A 187 -7.22 3.06 -5.98
N GLU A 188 -6.17 3.42 -6.71
CA GLU A 188 -6.21 4.08 -8.01
C GLU A 188 -5.84 3.06 -9.10
N ILE A 189 -6.60 3.05 -10.20
CA ILE A 189 -6.44 2.11 -11.30
C ILE A 189 -6.40 2.89 -12.59
N THR A 190 -5.38 2.67 -13.41
CA THR A 190 -5.29 3.15 -14.79
C THR A 190 -5.33 1.97 -15.73
N THR A 191 -6.15 2.03 -16.79
CA THR A 191 -6.13 1.05 -17.87
C THR A 191 -5.94 1.72 -19.21
N CYS A 192 -4.86 1.41 -19.93
CA CYS A 192 -4.57 2.06 -21.19
C CYS A 192 -4.53 1.09 -22.37
N SER A 193 -5.13 1.48 -23.49
CA SER A 193 -5.06 0.77 -24.77
C SER A 193 -5.31 1.69 -25.96
N ARG A 194 -5.07 1.21 -27.18
CA ARG A 194 -5.40 1.97 -28.41
C ARG A 194 -6.91 2.20 -28.61
N SER A 195 -7.78 1.41 -27.98
CA SER A 195 -9.23 1.41 -28.23
C SER A 195 -10.09 1.68 -26.99
N GLY A 196 -9.52 2.25 -25.93
CA GLY A 196 -10.27 2.61 -24.71
C GLY A 196 -10.36 1.48 -23.67
N GLY A 197 -9.20 1.09 -23.14
CA GLY A 197 -9.07 0.36 -21.87
C GLY A 197 -9.77 -0.99 -21.68
N HIS A 198 -9.67 -1.48 -20.44
CA HIS A 198 -10.54 -2.51 -19.88
C HIS A 198 -11.78 -1.85 -19.28
N ASP A 199 -12.79 -2.65 -18.91
CA ASP A 199 -13.90 -2.16 -18.10
C ASP A 199 -13.38 -1.74 -16.70
N VAL A 200 -12.94 -0.49 -16.60
CA VAL A 200 -12.35 0.07 -15.38
C VAL A 200 -13.38 0.14 -14.25
N ALA A 201 -14.68 0.26 -14.57
CA ALA A 201 -15.74 0.24 -13.56
C ALA A 201 -15.84 -1.14 -12.91
N ALA A 202 -15.75 -2.22 -13.71
CA ALA A 202 -15.68 -3.58 -13.17
C ALA A 202 -14.42 -3.83 -12.35
N LEU A 203 -13.27 -3.26 -12.73
CA LEU A 203 -12.04 -3.34 -11.93
C LEU A 203 -12.16 -2.57 -10.61
N ALA A 204 -12.79 -1.39 -10.62
CA ALA A 204 -13.03 -0.60 -9.41
C ALA A 204 -13.94 -1.34 -8.41
N GLU A 205 -14.98 -2.02 -8.90
CA GLU A 205 -15.84 -2.84 -8.04
C GLU A 205 -15.09 -4.06 -7.48
N GLN A 206 -14.25 -4.71 -8.28
CA GLN A 206 -13.37 -5.78 -7.78
C GLN A 206 -12.39 -5.25 -6.72
N ALA A 207 -11.81 -4.07 -6.92
CA ALA A 207 -10.93 -3.42 -5.97
C ALA A 207 -11.65 -3.10 -4.66
N ARG A 208 -12.87 -2.55 -4.72
CA ARG A 208 -13.74 -2.36 -3.55
C ARG A 208 -13.94 -3.67 -2.79
N GLN A 209 -14.27 -4.75 -3.50
CA GLN A 209 -14.49 -6.06 -2.87
C GLN A 209 -13.23 -6.60 -2.19
N ARG A 210 -12.03 -6.33 -2.71
CA ARG A 210 -10.78 -6.68 -2.04
C ARG A 210 -10.59 -5.91 -0.74
N ILE A 211 -10.86 -4.59 -0.75
CA ILE A 211 -10.82 -3.76 0.46
C ILE A 211 -11.79 -4.33 1.51
N GLU A 212 -13.04 -4.60 1.12
CA GLU A 212 -14.05 -5.18 2.02
C GLU A 212 -13.63 -6.55 2.56
N ALA A 213 -13.07 -7.41 1.71
CA ALA A 213 -12.63 -8.73 2.13
C ALA A 213 -11.56 -8.61 3.22
N LEU A 214 -10.53 -7.77 3.02
CA LEU A 214 -9.44 -7.58 3.98
C LEU A 214 -9.92 -6.95 5.29
N ALA A 215 -10.82 -5.96 5.22
CA ALA A 215 -11.40 -5.33 6.40
C ALA A 215 -12.18 -6.32 7.28
N ASN A 216 -12.80 -7.34 6.67
CA ASN A 216 -13.59 -8.35 7.36
C ASN A 216 -12.78 -9.55 7.87
N VAL A 217 -11.48 -9.67 7.57
CA VAL A 217 -10.62 -10.76 8.12
C VAL A 217 -10.29 -10.52 9.60
N VAL A 218 -10.45 -9.29 10.08
CA VAL A 218 -10.03 -8.82 11.41
C VAL A 218 -11.21 -8.49 12.34
N ALA A 219 -12.44 -8.73 11.88
CA ALA A 219 -13.68 -8.51 12.63
C ALA A 219 -14.07 -9.72 13.50
#